data_AF-A0A6N9UYT8-F1
#
_entry.id   AF-A0A6N9UYT8-F1
#
_cell.length_a   1.000
_cell.length_b   1.000
_cell.length_c   1.000
_cell.angle_alpha   90.00
_cell.angle_beta   90.00
_cell.angle_gamma   90.00
#
_symmetry.space_group_name_H-M   'P 1'
#
loop_
_entity.id
_entity.type
_entity.pdbx_description
1 polymer ?
#
loop_
_entity_poly.entity_id
_entity_poly.type
_entity_poly.pdbx_seq_one_letter_code
_entity_poly.pdbx_strand_id
1 'polypeptide(L)' 'VARDDLEDGGAWLYAETVRRIHAMTSEREGGHTKVELLIPDFNADPDQLAEVFSSRPEVLAHNVETVPRIFKR' A
#
# COMPACT_ATOMS: atom_id res chain seq x y z
N VAL A 1 -7.16 -4.18 -4.08
CA VAL A 1 -7.77 -5.52 -4.25
C VAL A 1 -7.07 -6.45 -3.28
N ALA A 2 -7.78 -7.31 -2.56
CA ALA A 2 -7.13 -8.28 -1.68
C ALA A 2 -6.50 -9.42 -2.51
N ARG A 3 -5.38 -9.96 -2.04
CA ARG A 3 -4.65 -11.07 -2.66
C ARG A 3 -4.42 -12.19 -1.65
N ASP A 4 -5.52 -12.67 -1.06
CA ASP A 4 -5.52 -13.77 -0.08
C ASP A 4 -5.03 -15.09 -0.68
N ASP A 5 -4.89 -15.17 -2.01
CA ASP A 5 -4.23 -16.26 -2.73
C ASP A 5 -2.71 -16.28 -2.55
N LEU A 6 -2.11 -15.17 -2.08
CA LEU A 6 -0.68 -15.05 -1.81
C LEU A 6 -0.38 -15.17 -0.31
N GLU A 7 0.74 -15.79 0.03
CA GLU A 7 1.18 -16.00 1.41
C GLU A 7 1.36 -14.67 2.17
N ASP A 8 1.78 -13.61 1.48
CA ASP A 8 2.00 -12.28 2.03
C ASP A 8 0.83 -11.31 1.79
N GLY A 9 -0.33 -11.81 1.35
CA GLY A 9 -1.48 -10.97 0.99
C GLY A 9 -1.20 -9.99 -0.16
N GLY A 10 -0.07 -10.13 -0.86
CA GLY A 10 0.44 -9.20 -1.86
C GLY A 10 1.25 -8.03 -1.32
N ALA A 11 1.63 -8.01 -0.04
CA ALA A 11 2.35 -6.90 0.60
C ALA A 11 3.63 -6.51 -0.14
N TRP A 12 4.45 -7.49 -0.56
CA TRP A 12 5.66 -7.23 -1.35
C TRP A 12 5.34 -6.54 -2.67
N LEU A 13 4.25 -6.95 -3.34
CA LEU A 13 3.87 -6.38 -4.64
C LEU A 13 3.45 -4.91 -4.50
N TYR A 14 2.68 -4.59 -3.45
CA TYR A 14 2.30 -3.23 -3.13
C TYR A 14 3.54 -2.36 -2.86
N ALA A 15 4.44 -2.84 -2.00
CA ALA A 15 5.66 -2.14 -1.63
C ALA A 15 6.61 -1.96 -2.83
N GLU A 16 6.81 -3.00 -3.64
CA GLU A 16 7.70 -2.99 -4.79
C GLU A 16 7.19 -2.05 -5.89
N THR A 17 5.88 -1.95 -6.08
CA THR A 17 5.30 -1.00 -7.03
C THR A 17 5.69 0.45 -6.68
N VAL A 18 5.60 0.84 -5.40
CA VAL A 18 6.01 2.17 -4.94
C VAL A 18 7.51 2.38 -5.15
N ARG A 19 8.34 1.42 -4.70
CA ARG A 19 9.81 1.47 -4.86
C ARG A 19 10.21 1.67 -6.32
N ARG A 20 9.54 0.98 -7.26
CA ARG A 20 9.81 1.09 -8.70
C ARG A 20 9.39 2.43 -9.26
N ILE A 21 8.23 2.97 -8.87
CA ILE A 21 7.82 4.32 -9.30
C ILE A 21 8.85 5.35 -8.86
N HIS A 22 9.28 5.32 -7.60
CA HIS A 22 10.29 6.25 -7.09
C HIS A 22 11.61 6.13 -7.86
N ALA A 23 12.13 4.91 -8.01
CA ALA A 23 13.40 4.66 -8.70
C ALA A 23 13.37 5.05 -10.19
N MET A 24 12.28 4.78 -10.90
CA MET A 24 12.16 5.11 -12.33
C MET A 24 12.01 6.61 -12.60
N THR A 25 11.72 7.40 -11.57
CA THR A 25 11.39 8.82 -11.71
C THR A 25 12.35 9.73 -10.95
N SER A 26 13.35 9.18 -10.26
CA SER A 26 14.29 9.92 -9.40
C SER A 26 15.02 11.06 -10.13
N GLU A 27 15.38 10.84 -11.39
CA GLU A 27 16.19 11.78 -12.20
C GLU A 27 15.39 12.91 -12.85
N ARG A 28 14.08 13.02 -12.56
CA ARG A 28 13.26 14.12 -13.10
C ARG A 28 13.62 15.42 -12.37
N GLU A 29 13.55 16.55 -13.07
CA GLU A 29 13.90 17.88 -12.55
C GLU A 29 13.15 18.27 -11.26
N GLY A 30 11.95 17.70 -11.03
CA GLY A 30 11.15 17.89 -9.82
C GLY A 30 11.31 16.82 -8.74
N GLY A 31 12.31 15.92 -8.86
CA GLY A 31 12.44 14.72 -8.05
C GLY A 31 11.52 13.58 -8.51
N HIS A 32 11.44 12.52 -7.69
CA HIS A 32 10.60 11.37 -8.00
C HIS A 32 9.10 11.71 -8.01
N THR A 33 8.32 10.92 -8.75
CA THR A 33 6.86 10.99 -8.75
C THR A 33 6.33 10.55 -7.39
N LYS A 34 5.56 11.43 -6.75
CA LYS A 34 4.87 11.15 -5.49
C LYS A 34 3.78 10.11 -5.69
N VAL A 35 3.63 9.22 -4.71
CA VAL A 35 2.71 8.08 -4.74
C VAL A 35 1.72 8.15 -3.60
N GLU A 36 0.44 8.03 -3.92
CA GLU A 36 -0.62 7.66 -2.99
C GLU A 36 -0.93 6.17 -3.17
N LEU A 37 -0.90 5.41 -2.09
CA LEU A 37 -1.10 3.96 -2.11
C LEU A 37 -2.38 3.59 -1.33
N LEU A 38 -3.42 3.18 -2.05
CA LEU A 38 -4.67 2.66 -1.48
C LEU A 38 -4.59 1.14 -1.30
N ILE A 39 -4.56 0.68 -0.05
CA ILE A 39 -4.29 -0.72 0.32
C ILE A 39 -5.54 -1.46 0.84
N PRO A 40 -5.60 -2.81 0.71
CA PRO A 40 -6.45 -3.64 1.57
C PRO A 40 -5.93 -3.59 3.03
N ASP A 41 -6.60 -4.28 3.95
CA ASP A 41 -6.21 -4.31 5.37
C ASP A 41 -5.06 -5.27 5.69
N PHE A 42 -4.69 -6.16 4.75
CA PHE A 42 -3.72 -7.24 4.95
C PHE A 42 -4.06 -8.11 6.18
N ASN A 43 -5.35 -8.31 6.47
CA ASN A 43 -5.83 -8.97 7.68
C ASN A 43 -5.26 -8.40 8.99
N ALA A 44 -4.81 -7.13 8.96
CA ALA A 44 -4.10 -6.46 10.03
C ALA A 44 -2.80 -7.17 10.48
N ASP A 45 -2.16 -7.94 9.61
CA ASP A 45 -0.86 -8.56 9.88
C ASP A 45 0.24 -7.46 9.99
N PRO A 46 0.90 -7.30 11.15
CA PRO A 46 1.89 -6.24 11.35
C PRO A 46 3.11 -6.35 10.43
N ASP A 47 3.53 -7.56 10.06
CA ASP A 47 4.72 -7.78 9.23
C ASP A 47 4.42 -7.42 7.76
N GLN A 48 3.23 -7.77 7.27
CA GLN A 48 2.77 -7.37 5.93
C GLN A 48 2.57 -5.84 5.84
N LEU A 49 1.96 -5.24 6.86
CA LEU A 49 1.80 -3.79 6.94
C LEU A 49 3.16 -3.09 7.00
N ALA A 50 4.11 -3.62 7.78
CA ALA A 50 5.46 -3.08 7.85
C ALA A 50 6.19 -3.12 6.49
N GLU A 51 6.05 -4.21 5.73
CA GLU A 51 6.60 -4.31 4.37
C GLU A 51 6.05 -3.20 3.48
N VAL A 52 4.73 -2.96 3.51
CA VAL A 52 4.10 -1.89 2.72
C VAL A 52 4.55 -0.51 3.19
N PHE A 53 4.59 -0.25 4.49
CA PHE A 53 5.05 1.05 5.02
C PHE A 53 6.51 1.33 4.69
N SER A 54 7.35 0.29 4.60
CA SER A 54 8.77 0.41 4.26
C SER A 54 9.01 1.02 2.87
N SER A 55 8.02 0.96 1.98
CA SER A 55 8.08 1.53 0.63
C SER A 55 7.89 3.05 0.59
N ARG A 56 7.48 3.67 1.72
CA ARG A 56 7.40 5.12 1.93
C ARG A 56 6.58 5.89 0.87
N PRO A 57 5.33 5.51 0.56
CA PRO A 57 4.48 6.35 -0.26
C PRO A 57 4.24 7.70 0.44
N GLU A 58 4.07 8.77 -0.33
CA GLU A 58 3.78 10.09 0.22
C GLU A 58 2.41 10.14 0.92
N VAL A 59 1.46 9.32 0.48
CA VAL A 59 0.19 9.10 1.16
C VAL A 59 -0.11 7.60 1.23
N LEU A 60 -0.37 7.11 2.43
CA LEU A 60 -0.91 5.77 2.64
C LEU A 60 -2.42 5.93 2.90
N ALA A 61 -3.25 5.33 2.07
CA ALA A 61 -4.70 5.35 2.21
C ALA A 61 -5.25 3.93 2.47
N HIS A 62 -6.24 3.85 3.34
CA HIS A 62 -7.08 2.67 3.55
C HIS A 62 -8.50 3.15 3.83
N ASN A 63 -9.46 2.68 3.03
CA ASN A 63 -10.84 3.11 3.17
C ASN A 63 -11.56 2.23 4.21
N VAL A 64 -12.20 2.87 5.19
CA VAL A 64 -13.20 2.21 6.05
C VAL A 64 -14.54 1.96 5.33
N GLU A 65 -14.73 2.62 4.18
CA GLU A 65 -15.87 2.62 3.26
C GLU A 65 -17.21 3.10 3.84
N THR A 66 -17.58 2.70 5.05
CA THR A 66 -18.88 3.03 5.63
C THR A 66 -18.86 3.08 7.15
N VAL A 67 -19.98 3.50 7.73
CA VAL A 67 -20.14 3.67 9.18
C VAL A 67 -20.33 2.32 9.89
N PRO A 68 -19.92 2.21 11.18
CA PRO A 68 -20.00 0.95 11.92
C PRO A 68 -21.40 0.32 12.02
N ARG A 69 -22.47 1.13 11.88
CA ARG A 69 -23.85 0.65 11.94
C ARG A 69 -24.22 -0.28 10.78
N ILE A 70 -23.57 -0.15 9.62
CA ILE A 70 -23.87 -0.97 8.43
C ILE A 70 -22.68 -1.80 7.95
N PHE A 71 -21.50 -1.63 8.55
CA PHE A 71 -20.38 -2.55 8.39
C PHE A 71 -20.64 -3.80 9.22
N LYS A 72 -20.69 -4.98 8.57
CA LYS A 72 -20.90 -6.24 9.28
C LYS A 72 -19.60 -6.61 10.01
N ARG A 73 -19.70 -6.82 11.32
CA ARG A 73 -18.61 -7.37 12.13
C ARG A 73 -18.50 -8.87 11.97
#